data_AF-A0A1V6PCB9-F1
#
_entry.id   AF-A0A1V6PCB9-F1
#
_cell.length_a   1.000
_cell.length_b   1.000
_cell.length_c   1.000
_cell.angle_alpha   90.00
_cell.angle_beta   90.00
_cell.angle_gamma   90.00
#
_symmetry.space_group_name_H-M   'P 1'
#
loop_
_entity.id
_entity.type
_entity.pdbx_description
1 polymer ?
#
loop_
_entity_poly.entity_id
_entity_poly.type
_entity_poly.pdbx_seq_one_letter_code
_entity_poly.pdbx_strand_id
1 'polypeptide(L)' 'MQSTALFEKEVSDLRTENKKEKRKRARSTRQIPSEEGLLDLEPSTLIAQSEQVVLAPIPREAGPAQTPSQPL' A
#
# COMPACT_ATOMS: atom_id res chain seq x y z
N MET A 1 -53.93 4.51 9.09
CA MET A 1 -52.99 5.17 8.14
C MET A 1 -51.77 5.82 8.81
N GLN A 2 -51.69 5.93 10.15
CA GLN A 2 -50.47 6.47 10.80
C GLN A 2 -49.28 5.49 10.75
N SER A 3 -49.56 4.19 10.85
CA SER A 3 -48.55 3.13 10.76
C SER A 3 -47.85 3.07 9.40
N THR A 4 -48.58 3.30 8.30
CA THR A 4 -48.00 3.29 6.94
C THR A 4 -47.00 4.43 6.74
N ALA A 5 -47.31 5.62 7.24
CA ALA A 5 -46.40 6.77 7.18
C ALA A 5 -45.11 6.55 8.01
N LEU A 6 -45.21 5.84 9.14
CA LEU A 6 -44.03 5.48 9.94
C LEU A 6 -43.13 4.50 9.20
N PHE A 7 -43.71 3.45 8.59
CA PHE A 7 -42.95 2.49 7.81
C PHE A 7 -42.32 3.10 6.55
N GLU A 8 -43.02 4.00 5.87
CA GLU A 8 -42.47 4.72 4.70
C GLU A 8 -41.24 5.55 5.09
N LYS A 9 -41.30 6.23 6.24
CA LYS A 9 -40.17 6.97 6.78
C LYS A 9 -39.00 6.04 7.13
N GLU A 10 -39.25 4.96 7.86
CA GLU A 10 -38.22 3.99 8.26
C GLU A 10 -37.54 3.34 7.05
N VAL A 11 -38.31 2.96 6.02
CA VAL A 11 -37.76 2.43 4.77
C VAL A 11 -36.91 3.47 4.05
N SER A 12 -37.33 4.74 4.04
CA SER A 12 -36.55 5.82 3.47
C SER A 12 -35.22 6.01 4.23
N ASP A 13 -35.28 6.09 5.55
CA ASP A 13 -34.11 6.27 6.42
C ASP A 13 -33.11 5.13 6.21
N LEU A 14 -33.57 3.87 6.23
CA LEU A 14 -32.75 2.70 5.95
C LEU A 14 -32.10 2.74 4.56
N ARG A 15 -32.83 3.18 3.53
CA ARG A 15 -32.26 3.30 2.16
C ARG A 15 -31.14 4.33 2.12
N THR A 16 -31.30 5.47 2.81
CA THR A 16 -30.25 6.50 2.85
C THR A 16 -29.00 6.02 3.57
N GLU A 17 -29.17 5.33 4.70
CA GLU A 17 -28.08 4.76 5.47
C GLU A 17 -27.32 3.70 4.67
N ASN A 18 -28.04 2.78 4.03
CA ASN A 18 -27.43 1.73 3.21
C ASN A 18 -26.64 2.30 2.03
N LYS A 19 -27.14 3.36 1.38
CA LYS A 19 -26.43 4.06 0.30
C LYS A 19 -25.15 4.71 0.80
N LYS A 20 -25.18 5.34 1.98
CA LYS A 20 -24.00 5.92 2.63
C LYS A 20 -22.95 4.85 2.93
N GLU A 21 -23.38 3.72 3.48
CA GLU A 21 -22.48 2.62 3.84
C GLU A 21 -21.83 1.98 2.61
N LYS A 22 -22.60 1.70 1.55
CA LYS A 22 -22.07 1.22 0.27
C LYS A 22 -21.02 2.18 -0.31
N ARG A 23 -21.28 3.49 -0.25
CA ARG A 23 -20.32 4.51 -0.71
C ARG A 23 -19.04 4.51 0.13
N LYS A 24 -19.16 4.39 1.46
CA LYS A 24 -17.99 4.29 2.36
C LYS A 24 -17.17 3.03 2.07
N ARG A 25 -17.82 1.88 1.95
CA ARG A 25 -17.16 0.61 1.62
C ARG A 25 -16.44 0.71 0.28
N ALA A 26 -17.11 1.20 -0.76
CA ALA A 26 -16.48 1.40 -2.07
C ALA A 26 -15.28 2.36 -2.03
N ARG A 27 -15.35 3.43 -1.23
CA ARG A 27 -14.20 4.34 -1.03
C ARG A 27 -13.06 3.65 -0.30
N SER A 28 -13.36 2.90 0.76
CA SER A 28 -12.36 2.14 1.53
C SER A 28 -11.67 1.09 0.66
N THR A 29 -12.44 0.26 -0.05
CA THR A 29 -11.89 -0.76 -0.95
C THR A 29 -11.07 -0.16 -2.10
N ARG A 30 -11.39 1.04 -2.58
CA ARG A 30 -10.51 1.75 -3.53
C ARG A 30 -9.22 2.29 -2.92
N GLN A 31 -9.23 2.58 -1.63
CA GLN A 31 -8.06 3.09 -0.90
C GLN A 31 -7.11 1.98 -0.47
N ILE A 32 -7.59 0.74 -0.42
CA ILE A 32 -6.77 -0.44 -0.15
C ILE A 32 -6.38 -1.03 -1.52
N PRO A 33 -5.07 -1.05 -1.88
CA PRO A 33 -4.62 -1.77 -3.06
C PRO A 33 -5.09 -3.23 -3.00
N SER A 34 -5.55 -3.77 -4.13
CA SER A 34 -5.86 -5.21 -4.20
C SER A 34 -4.59 -6.01 -3.93
N GLU A 35 -4.66 -7.00 -3.05
CA GLU A 35 -3.55 -7.92 -2.76
C GLU A 35 -3.24 -8.85 -3.95
N GLU A 36 -3.97 -8.76 -5.05
CA GLU A 36 -3.85 -9.57 -6.27
C GLU A 36 -2.51 -9.42 -7.03
N GLY A 37 -1.55 -8.69 -6.46
CA GLY A 37 -0.14 -8.66 -6.86
C GLY A 37 0.84 -8.62 -5.69
N LEU A 38 0.38 -8.77 -4.45
CA LEU A 38 1.24 -8.99 -3.30
C LEU A 38 1.63 -10.47 -3.29
N LEU A 39 2.90 -10.74 -3.59
CA LEU A 39 3.47 -12.05 -3.34
C LEU A 39 3.57 -12.23 -1.82
N ASP A 40 2.90 -13.22 -1.26
CA ASP A 40 3.13 -13.69 0.11
C ASP A 40 4.52 -14.31 0.18
N LEU A 41 5.52 -13.45 0.28
CA LEU A 41 6.92 -13.82 0.39
C LEU A 41 7.20 -14.22 1.83
N GLU A 42 7.69 -15.45 2.01
CA GLU A 42 8.17 -15.93 3.30
C GLU A 42 9.19 -14.92 3.88
N PRO A 43 9.14 -14.59 5.18
CA PRO A 43 9.99 -13.56 5.78
C PRO A 43 11.48 -13.74 5.48
N SER A 44 11.94 -14.99 5.38
CA SER A 44 13.33 -15.34 5.02
C SER A 44 13.71 -14.88 3.60
N THR A 45 12.77 -14.86 2.66
CA THR A 45 13.00 -14.40 1.28
C THR A 45 13.12 -12.87 1.22
N LEU A 46 12.38 -12.15 2.05
CA LEU A 46 12.49 -10.69 2.17
C LEU A 46 13.84 -10.27 2.76
N ILE A 47 14.33 -11.00 3.76
CA ILE A 47 15.65 -10.78 4.37
C ILE A 47 16.75 -11.01 3.33
N ALA A 48 16.72 -12.14 2.61
CA ALA A 48 17.72 -12.46 1.59
C ALA A 48 17.75 -11.46 0.41
N GLN A 49 16.61 -10.87 0.04
CA GLN A 49 16.56 -9.80 -0.98
C GLN A 49 17.17 -8.49 -0.47
N SER A 50 16.91 -8.15 0.80
CA SER A 50 17.47 -6.93 1.40
C SER A 50 18.99 -6.96 1.49
N GLU A 51 19.58 -8.14 1.78
CA GLU A 51 21.03 -8.33 1.82
C GLU A 51 21.69 -8.20 0.44
N GLN A 52 21.02 -8.68 -0.63
CA GLN A 52 21.52 -8.54 -2.01
C GLN A 52 21.51 -7.08 -2.50
N VAL A 53 20.53 -6.28 -2.10
CA VAL A 53 20.46 -4.85 -2.45
C VAL A 53 21.60 -4.06 -1.78
N VAL A 54 22.00 -4.46 -0.57
CA VAL A 54 23.14 -3.83 0.16
C VAL A 54 24.49 -4.23 -0.45
N LEU A 55 24.61 -5.44 -1.02
CA LEU A 55 25.84 -5.95 -1.62
C LEU A 55 26.06 -5.53 -3.08
N ALA A 56 25.09 -4.88 -3.72
CA ALA A 56 25.26 -4.33 -5.05
C ALA A 56 26.39 -3.28 -5.02
N PRO A 57 27.44 -3.39 -5.88
CA PRO A 57 28.47 -2.38 -5.94
C PRO A 57 27.83 -1.06 -6.37
N ILE A 58 27.82 -0.07 -5.47
CA ILE A 58 27.52 1.31 -5.81
C ILE A 58 28.52 1.71 -6.91
N PRO A 59 28.08 2.17 -8.09
CA PRO A 59 28.98 2.73 -9.08
C PRO A 59 29.72 3.90 -8.42
N ARG A 60 30.99 3.68 -8.06
CA ARG A 60 31.84 4.74 -7.53
C ARG A 60 32.14 5.66 -8.70
N GLU A 61 31.49 6.83 -8.73
CA GLU A 61 31.95 7.91 -9.61
C GLU A 61 33.43 8.16 -9.29
N ALA A 62 34.26 8.06 -10.33
CA ALA A 62 35.69 8.21 -10.22
C ALA A 62 36.05 9.65 -9.87
N GLY A 63 36.30 9.91 -8.57
CA GLY A 63 36.98 11.12 -8.10
C GLY A 63 38.44 11.16 -8.59
N PRO A 64 39.04 12.36 -8.73
CA PRO A 64 40.28 12.54 -9.48
C PRO A 64 41.46 11.80 -8.83
N ALA A 65 42.29 11.22 -9.70
CA ALA A 65 43.43 10.35 -9.38
C ALA A 65 44.37 10.97 -8.33
N GLN A 66 44.54 10.29 -7.19
CA GLN A 66 45.67 10.53 -6.29
C GLN A 66 46.89 9.77 -6.83
N THR A 67 47.94 10.51 -7.15
CA THR A 67 49.27 10.02 -7.54
C THR A 67 49.94 9.20 -6.44
N PRO A 68 50.66 8.11 -6.76
CA PRO A 68 51.39 7.33 -5.78
C PRO A 68 52.75 7.98 -5.47
N SER A 69 53.00 8.34 -4.21
CA SER A 69 54.35 8.66 -3.72
C SER A 69 55.12 7.36 -3.47
N GLN A 70 56.16 7.13 -4.26
CA GLN A 70 57.13 6.04 -4.08
C GLN A 70 58.12 6.32 -2.93
N PRO A 71 58.73 5.28 -2.34
CA PRO A 71 59.60 5.40 -1.17
C PRO A 71 61.06 5.68 -1.57
N LEU A 72 61.83 6.25 -0.64
CA LEU A 72 63.29 6.11 -0.55
C LEU A 72 63.72 6.09 0.91
#